data_AF-A0A660TX47-F1
#
_entry.id   AF-A0A660TX47-F1
#
_cell.length_a   1.000
_cell.length_b   1.000
_cell.length_c   1.000
_cell.angle_alpha   90.00
_cell.angle_beta   90.00
_cell.angle_gamma   90.00
#
_symmetry.space_group_name_H-M   'P 1'
#
loop_
_entity.id
_entity.type
_entity.pdbx_description
1 polymer ?
#
loop_
_entity_poly.entity_id
_entity_poly.type
_entity_poly.pdbx_seq_one_letter_code
_entity_poly.pdbx_strand_id
1 'polypeptide(L)'
;MSDFLHDSVFQNIRDYIYSESGIHFSESNRSILESRLKERLRTLDTESPATYLGILKKDKEETKYFLDAITTNLTRFFRNQAHYDTFINHVIPDMVEYKK
;
A
#
# COMPACT_ATOMS: atom_id res chain seq x y z
N MET A 1 -10.95 15.71 -15.73
CA MET A 1 -10.61 14.27 -15.64
C MET A 1 -9.19 14.15 -16.14
N SER A 2 -8.29 13.56 -15.37
CA SER A 2 -6.88 13.41 -15.76
C SER A 2 -6.79 12.43 -16.93
N ASP A 3 -6.45 12.91 -18.14
CA ASP A 3 -6.20 12.10 -19.35
C ASP A 3 -5.07 11.05 -19.19
N PHE A 4 -4.38 11.09 -18.06
CA PHE A 4 -3.20 10.28 -17.78
C PHE A 4 -3.52 8.80 -17.52
N LEU A 5 -4.61 8.52 -16.80
CA LEU A 5 -4.96 7.16 -16.41
C LEU A 5 -6.38 6.84 -16.86
N HIS A 6 -6.48 6.17 -18.01
CA HIS A 6 -7.76 5.72 -18.54
C HIS A 6 -8.40 4.69 -17.59
N ASP A 7 -9.73 4.70 -17.49
CA ASP A 7 -10.49 3.88 -16.53
C ASP A 7 -10.20 2.39 -16.66
N SER A 8 -10.03 1.89 -17.89
CA SER A 8 -9.67 0.50 -18.14
C SER A 8 -8.28 0.15 -17.60
N VAL A 9 -7.30 1.06 -17.70
CA VAL A 9 -5.95 0.83 -17.19
C VAL A 9 -5.95 0.94 -15.66
N PHE A 10 -6.70 1.88 -15.09
CA PHE A 10 -6.91 1.99 -13.65
C PHE A 10 -7.49 0.69 -13.07
N GLN A 11 -8.56 0.15 -13.68
CA GLN A 11 -9.16 -1.11 -13.24
C GLN A 11 -8.15 -2.26 -13.27
N ASN A 12 -7.39 -2.39 -14.35
CA ASN A 12 -6.37 -3.44 -14.46
C ASN A 12 -5.26 -3.31 -13.39
N ILE A 13 -4.78 -2.09 -13.11
CA ILE A 13 -3.77 -1.86 -12.08
C ILE A 13 -4.36 -2.12 -10.69
N ARG A 14 -5.59 -1.66 -10.42
CA ARG A 14 -6.29 -1.91 -9.16
C ARG A 14 -6.45 -3.41 -8.91
N ASP A 15 -6.92 -4.14 -9.90
CA ASP A 15 -7.17 -5.57 -9.78
C ASP A 15 -5.86 -6.34 -9.59
N TYR A 16 -4.77 -5.89 -10.23
CA TYR A 16 -3.43 -6.43 -10.01
C TYR A 16 -2.89 -6.15 -8.60
N ILE A 17 -3.06 -4.92 -8.09
CA ILE A 17 -2.67 -4.58 -6.71
C ILE A 17 -3.45 -5.44 -5.71
N TYR A 18 -4.75 -5.62 -5.96
CA TYR A 18 -5.61 -6.43 -5.11
C TYR A 18 -5.17 -7.90 -5.12
N SER A 19 -4.81 -8.47 -6.28
CA SER A 19 -4.32 -9.85 -6.36
C SER A 19 -2.98 -10.05 -5.65
N GLU A 20 -2.08 -9.08 -5.69
CA GLU A 20 -0.74 -9.21 -5.08
C GLU A 20 -0.70 -8.87 -3.58
N SER A 21 -1.56 -7.94 -3.11
CA SER A 21 -1.45 -7.39 -1.74
C SER A 21 -2.74 -7.41 -0.92
N GLY A 22 -3.90 -7.65 -1.55
CA GLY A 22 -5.21 -7.51 -0.91
C GLY A 22 -5.66 -6.07 -0.67
N ILE A 23 -4.85 -5.07 -1.04
CA ILE A 23 -5.19 -3.65 -0.89
C ILE A 23 -6.23 -3.26 -1.95
N HIS A 24 -7.37 -2.75 -1.50
CA HIS A 24 -8.44 -2.30 -2.37
C HIS A 24 -8.39 -0.77 -2.57
N PHE A 25 -8.28 -0.34 -3.83
CA PHE A 25 -8.41 1.07 -4.21
C PHE A 25 -9.82 1.34 -4.74
N SER A 26 -10.55 2.22 -4.06
CA SER A 26 -11.83 2.77 -4.51
C SER A 26 -11.62 4.02 -5.36
N GLU A 27 -12.68 4.46 -6.05
CA GLU A 27 -12.66 5.69 -6.85
C GLU A 27 -12.26 6.93 -6.04
N SER A 28 -12.64 6.97 -4.76
CA SER A 28 -12.25 8.04 -3.82
C SER A 28 -10.74 8.16 -3.62
N ASN A 29 -10.02 7.05 -3.77
CA ASN A 29 -8.58 6.95 -3.52
C ASN A 29 -7.78 6.90 -4.83
N ARG A 30 -8.47 7.04 -5.98
CA ARG A 30 -7.86 7.03 -7.32
C ARG A 30 -6.79 8.10 -7.48
N SER A 31 -7.03 9.31 -6.96
CA SER A 31 -6.08 10.42 -7.01
C SER A 31 -4.75 10.10 -6.30
N ILE A 32 -4.79 9.35 -5.20
CA ILE A 32 -3.61 8.91 -4.47
C ILE A 32 -2.82 7.92 -5.34
N LEU A 33 -3.51 6.92 -5.91
CA LEU A 33 -2.89 5.94 -6.78
C LEU A 33 -2.26 6.62 -8.01
N GLU A 34 -2.97 7.55 -8.66
CA GLU A 34 -2.46 8.32 -9.81
C GLU A 34 -1.21 9.12 -9.46
N SER A 35 -1.18 9.77 -8.29
CA SER A 35 -0.02 10.54 -7.84
C SER A 35 1.21 9.65 -7.62
N ARG A 36 1.03 8.51 -6.92
CA ARG A 36 2.11 7.53 -6.69
C ARG A 36 2.59 6.89 -7.98
N LEU A 37 1.67 6.59 -8.89
CA LEU A 37 1.99 6.02 -10.19
C LEU A 37 2.81 7.00 -11.03
N LYS A 38 2.44 8.28 -11.07
CA LYS A 38 3.22 9.33 -11.75
C LYS A 38 4.62 9.47 -11.18
N GLU A 39 4.75 9.43 -9.85
CA GLU A 39 6.04 9.52 -9.17
C GLU A 39 6.96 8.36 -9.59
N ARG A 40 6.45 7.12 -9.60
CA ARG A 40 7.21 5.93 -10.04
C ARG A 40 7.54 5.92 -11.53
N LEU A 41 6.59 6.32 -12.37
CA LEU A 41 6.77 6.44 -13.82
C LEU A 41 7.90 7.42 -14.17
N ARG A 42 8.01 8.54 -13.43
CA ARG A 42 9.12 9.48 -13.57
C ARG A 42 10.47 8.88 -13.18
N THR A 43 10.51 7.98 -12.20
CA THR A 43 11.75 7.28 -11.79
C THR A 43 12.22 6.29 -12.85
N LEU A 44 11.29 5.69 -13.61
CA LEU A 44 11.56 4.68 -14.63
C LEU A 44 11.60 5.23 -16.06
N ASP A 45 11.56 6.56 -16.21
CA ASP A 45 11.54 7.26 -17.50
C ASP A 45 10.48 6.69 -18.47
N THR A 46 9.33 6.30 -17.94
CA THR A 46 8.23 5.68 -18.70
C THR A 46 6.99 6.55 -18.60
N GLU A 47 6.35 6.88 -19.72
CA GLU A 47 5.19 7.79 -19.71
C GLU A 47 3.84 7.07 -19.68
N SER A 48 3.81 5.76 -19.95
CA SER A 48 2.57 4.99 -20.09
C SER A 48 2.28 4.08 -18.89
N PRO A 49 1.19 4.34 -18.15
CA PRO A 49 0.70 3.44 -17.10
C PRO A 49 0.47 2.00 -17.58
N ALA A 50 0.02 1.82 -18.82
CA ALA A 50 -0.21 0.49 -19.38
C ALA A 50 1.09 -0.28 -19.61
N THR A 51 2.14 0.40 -20.08
CA THR A 51 3.48 -0.18 -20.23
C THR A 51 4.04 -0.58 -18.86
N TYR A 52 3.85 0.27 -17.85
CA TYR A 52 4.30 -0.01 -16.50
C TYR A 52 3.60 -1.20 -15.85
N LEU A 53 2.29 -1.40 -16.09
CA LEU A 53 1.61 -2.64 -15.67
C LEU A 53 2.28 -3.89 -16.27
N GLY A 54 2.76 -3.80 -17.50
CA GLY A 54 3.53 -4.88 -18.13
C GLY A 54 4.87 -5.14 -17.44
N ILE A 55 5.52 -4.11 -16.92
CA ILE A 55 6.76 -4.22 -16.13
C ILE A 55 6.46 -4.87 -14.79
N LEU A 56 5.43 -4.42 -14.07
CA LEU A 56 5.01 -4.98 -12.80
C LEU A 56 4.77 -6.50 -12.90
N LYS A 57 4.08 -6.95 -13.94
CA LYS A 57 3.81 -8.39 -14.15
C LYS A 57 5.06 -9.24 -14.44
N LYS A 58 6.15 -8.63 -14.92
CA LYS A 58 7.40 -9.32 -15.27
C LYS A 58 8.44 -9.24 -14.16
N ASP A 59 8.47 -8.14 -13.44
CA ASP A 59 9.45 -7.85 -12.39
C ASP A 59 8.78 -7.82 -11.01
N LYS A 60 9.05 -8.87 -10.23
CA LYS A 60 8.54 -9.01 -8.86
C LYS A 60 9.16 -8.03 -7.89
N GLU A 61 10.40 -7.59 -8.11
CA GLU A 61 11.04 -6.61 -7.24
C GLU A 61 10.43 -5.23 -7.48
N GLU A 62 10.19 -4.86 -8.74
CA GLU A 62 9.46 -3.62 -9.05
C GLU A 62 8.03 -3.64 -8.48
N THR A 63 7.36 -4.80 -8.52
CA THR A 63 6.06 -4.95 -7.85
C THR A 63 6.13 -4.66 -6.35
N LYS A 64 7.14 -5.19 -5.64
CA LYS A 64 7.33 -4.88 -4.21
C LYS A 64 7.56 -3.38 -3.97
N TYR A 65 8.45 -2.76 -4.74
CA TYR A 65 8.71 -1.32 -4.61
C TYR A 65 7.46 -0.48 -4.88
N PHE A 66 6.65 -0.87 -5.86
CA PHE A 66 5.40 -0.20 -6.16
C PHE A 66 4.39 -0.36 -5.01
N LEU A 67 4.22 -1.57 -4.48
CA LEU A 67 3.35 -1.84 -3.34
C LEU A 67 3.76 -1.04 -2.09
N ASP A 68 5.06 -0.92 -1.82
CA ASP A 68 5.56 -0.07 -0.73
C ASP A 68 5.30 1.43 -0.98
N ALA A 69 5.37 1.89 -2.23
CA ALA A 69 5.12 3.28 -2.57
C ALA A 69 3.63 3.68 -2.46
N ILE A 70 2.72 2.74 -2.70
CA ILE A 70 1.26 2.98 -2.61
C ILE A 70 0.71 2.76 -1.20
N THR A 71 1.44 2.08 -0.31
CA THR A 71 1.01 1.90 1.10
C THR A 71 1.23 3.17 1.91
N THR A 72 0.37 3.38 2.92
CA THR A 72 0.53 4.49 3.87
C THR A 72 1.28 4.00 5.10
N ASN A 73 2.60 4.16 5.09
CA ASN A 73 3.49 3.74 6.18
C ASN A 73 3.50 4.73 7.38
N LEU A 74 2.37 5.39 7.65
CA LEU A 74 2.27 6.35 8.75
C LEU A 74 2.29 5.62 10.09
N THR A 75 3.38 5.77 10.83
CA THR A 75 3.55 5.22 12.18
C THR A 75 4.17 6.25 13.12
N ARG A 76 4.00 6.05 14.43
CA ARG A 76 4.63 6.85 15.48
C ARG A 76 4.84 6.01 16.73
N PHE A 77 5.84 6.36 17.53
CA PHE A 77 6.04 5.75 18.84
C PHE A 77 4.79 5.93 19.71
N PHE A 78 4.43 4.86 20.43
CA PHE A 78 3.26 4.81 21.30
C PHE A 78 1.96 5.24 20.60
N ARG A 79 1.76 4.78 19.36
CA ARG A 79 0.48 4.96 18.66
C ARG A 79 -0.61 4.21 19.43
N ASN A 80 -1.66 4.92 19.84
CA ASN A 80 -2.75 4.42 20.68
C ASN A 80 -2.30 4.02 22.09
N GLN A 81 -1.98 5.01 22.92
CA GLN A 81 -1.48 4.84 24.31
C GLN A 81 -2.32 3.84 25.13
N ALA A 82 -3.65 3.86 25.01
CA ALA A 82 -4.53 2.95 25.73
C ALA A 82 -4.24 1.45 25.50
N HIS A 83 -3.75 1.08 24.31
CA HIS A 83 -3.31 -0.31 24.05
C HIS A 83 -2.06 -0.67 24.86
N TYR A 84 -1.13 0.26 25.02
CA TYR A 84 0.06 0.06 25.86
C TYR A 84 -0.31 0.00 27.33
N ASP A 85 -1.21 0.87 27.79
CA ASP A 85 -1.69 0.86 29.17
C ASP A 85 -2.40 -0.47 29.49
N THR A 86 -3.19 -0.99 28.55
CA THR A 86 -3.82 -2.32 28.67
C THR A 86 -2.78 -3.43 28.70
N PHE A 87 -1.78 -3.36 27.82
CA PHE A 87 -0.71 -4.35 27.75
C PHE A 87 0.09 -4.41 29.05
N ILE A 88 0.41 -3.26 29.65
CA ILE A 88 1.18 -3.15 30.89
C ILE A 88 0.37 -3.59 32.10
N ASN A 89 -0.89 -3.14 32.22
CA ASN A 89 -1.68 -3.32 33.43
C ASN A 89 -2.49 -4.62 33.46
N HIS A 90 -2.71 -5.26 32.31
CA HIS A 90 -3.52 -6.48 32.22
C HIS A 90 -2.74 -7.62 31.58
N VAL A 91 -2.26 -7.45 30.35
CA VAL A 91 -1.66 -8.58 29.60
C VAL A 91 -0.37 -9.10 30.25
N ILE A 92 0.54 -8.22 30.65
CA ILE A 92 1.80 -8.63 31.29
C ILE A 92 1.55 -9.36 32.64
N PRO A 93 0.76 -8.80 33.58
CA PRO A 93 0.41 -9.49 34.82
C PRO A 93 -0.19 -10.89 34.59
N ASP A 94 -1.19 -10.98 33.71
CA ASP A 94 -1.87 -12.24 33.39
C ASP A 94 -0.90 -13.29 32.82
N MET A 95 0.02 -12.87 31.95
CA MET A 95 1.04 -13.76 31.37
C MET A 95 2.08 -14.23 32.40
N VAL A 96 2.42 -13.40 33.39
CA VAL A 96 3.35 -13.79 34.47
C VAL A 96 2.68 -14.77 35.42
N GLU A 97 1.40 -14.58 35.72
CA GLU A 97 0.61 -15.48 36.55
C GLU A 97 0.40 -16.85 35.88
N TYR A 98 0.12 -16.88 34.57
CA TYR A 98 -0.02 -18.12 33.80
C TYR A 98 1.28 -18.94 33.67
N LYS A 99 2.44 -18.30 33.80
CA LYS A 99 3.76 -18.97 33.74
C LYS A 99 4.22 -19.53 35.10
N LYS A 100 3.52 -19.25 36.19
CA LYS A 100 3.74 -19.89 37.49
C LYS A 100 3.01 -21.23 37.58
#